data_AF-A0AAE3U3L8-F1
#
_entry.id   AF-A0AAE3U3L8-F1
#
_cell.length_a   1.000
_cell.length_b   1.000
_cell.length_c   1.000
_cell.angle_alpha   90.00
_cell.angle_beta   90.00
_cell.angle_gamma   90.00
#
_symmetry.space_group_name_H-M   'P 1'
#
loop_
_entity.id
_entity.type
_entity.pdbx_description
1 polymer ?
#
loop_
_entity_poly.entity_id
_entity_poly.type
_entity_poly.pdbx_seq_one_letter_code
_entity_poly.pdbx_strand_id
1 'polypeptide(L)'
;MNGSPEFKLSGLALPTDAEHMLDEICEHFIEHSEVQRSGNVVSLQSEIGTANFRLQGNNLLIELACPSPEALEVCRNIVAEHLFYFAGEAPLDLTWAYPAPQATLPNIHEVTVVAAEDVTPRMRRVTFACADVTPFVGGEMHVRLLVPPKDRPPVWPSLRPDGRVAWPQGEDELLVRVYTIRAVDIERRELCIDFLQHPIPDVETPGADFARDARPGDSAALLGPGGGGLPQAKSILLAGDESALPAIARIAAEVPPHTQLQAIIEVQDGHEEQPLPSAGSLEVRWLHRTSYPAGATGGLLDAAKDAIASMDDDTFVWVACEKEDVRVIRTLLRDRQHDRKRMYVASYWERDHA
;
A
#
# COMPACT_ATOMS: atom_id res chain seq x y z
N MET A 1 0.47 -1.30 -31.67
CA MET A 1 1.06 0.01 -31.98
C MET A 1 1.76 0.46 -30.72
N ASN A 2 3.08 0.23 -30.63
CA ASN A 2 3.88 0.60 -29.48
C ASN A 2 4.17 2.11 -29.58
N GLY A 3 3.30 2.92 -28.96
CA GLY A 3 3.53 4.35 -28.83
C GLY A 3 4.77 4.58 -27.96
N SER A 4 5.74 5.35 -28.45
CA SER A 4 6.85 5.84 -27.64
C SER A 4 6.29 6.67 -26.48
N PRO A 5 6.81 6.55 -25.25
CA PRO A 5 6.36 7.37 -24.13
C PRO A 5 6.56 8.85 -24.47
N GLU A 6 5.46 9.61 -24.47
CA GLU A 6 5.37 10.96 -25.04
C GLU A 6 5.81 12.03 -24.03
N PHE A 7 5.84 11.71 -22.73
CA PHE A 7 6.18 12.64 -21.65
C PHE A 7 7.56 12.34 -21.07
N LYS A 8 8.45 13.33 -21.10
CA LYS A 8 9.85 13.17 -20.69
C LYS A 8 10.28 14.26 -19.72
N LEU A 9 11.15 13.90 -18.79
CA LEU A 9 11.77 14.84 -17.85
C LEU A 9 13.24 14.48 -17.66
N SER A 10 14.10 15.49 -17.65
CA SER A 10 15.51 15.32 -17.30
C SER A 10 15.80 15.93 -15.94
N GLY A 11 16.67 15.29 -15.17
CA GLY A 11 17.14 15.76 -13.87
C GLY A 11 18.65 15.64 -13.72
N LEU A 12 19.17 16.36 -12.74
CA LEU A 12 20.58 16.32 -12.32
C LEU A 12 20.61 16.20 -10.80
N ALA A 13 21.20 15.11 -10.31
CA ALA A 13 21.50 14.89 -8.91
C ALA A 13 23.01 15.09 -8.65
N LEU A 14 23.31 15.79 -7.57
CA LEU A 14 24.67 16.09 -7.08
C LEU A 14 24.84 15.46 -5.68
N PRO A 15 25.03 14.13 -5.59
CA PRO A 15 25.28 13.46 -4.32
C PRO A 15 26.73 13.63 -3.86
N THR A 16 26.99 13.26 -2.60
CA THR A 16 28.36 13.16 -2.09
C THR A 16 29.14 12.05 -2.78
N ASP A 17 28.51 10.90 -3.05
CA ASP A 17 29.07 9.76 -3.79
C ASP A 17 28.05 9.25 -4.82
N ALA A 18 28.29 9.57 -6.10
CA ALA A 18 27.36 9.20 -7.17
C ALA A 18 27.48 7.74 -7.62
N GLU A 19 28.64 7.11 -7.42
CA GLU A 19 28.84 5.71 -7.78
C GLU A 19 28.11 4.81 -6.79
N HIS A 20 28.28 5.08 -5.49
CA HIS A 20 27.54 4.39 -4.44
C HIS A 20 26.02 4.58 -4.58
N MET A 21 25.56 5.80 -4.85
CA MET A 21 24.14 6.07 -5.09
C MET A 21 23.59 5.29 -6.29
N LEU A 22 24.39 5.11 -7.35
CA LEU A 22 24.01 4.30 -8.51
C LEU A 22 23.91 2.81 -8.16
N ASP A 23 24.78 2.31 -7.27
CA ASP A 23 24.72 0.95 -6.74
C ASP A 23 23.42 0.73 -5.94
N GLU A 24 23.10 1.64 -5.01
CA GLU A 24 21.87 1.61 -4.20
C GLU A 24 20.61 1.59 -5.07
N ILE A 25 20.57 2.38 -6.15
CA ILE A 25 19.46 2.36 -7.11
C ILE A 25 19.28 0.95 -7.71
N CYS A 26 20.37 0.28 -8.09
CA CYS A 26 20.30 -1.07 -8.65
C CYS A 26 19.77 -2.09 -7.64
N GLU A 27 20.28 -2.05 -6.41
CA GLU A 27 19.91 -3.01 -5.38
C GLU A 27 18.47 -2.81 -4.90
N HIS A 28 18.06 -1.57 -4.70
CA HIS A 28 16.75 -1.26 -4.13
C HIS A 28 15.59 -1.55 -5.09
N PHE A 29 15.73 -1.18 -6.38
CA PHE A 29 14.62 -1.27 -7.33
C PHE A 29 14.41 -2.65 -7.96
N ILE A 30 15.31 -3.61 -7.73
CA ILE A 30 15.23 -4.94 -8.35
C ILE A 30 13.96 -5.72 -7.99
N GLU A 31 13.35 -5.43 -6.85
CA GLU A 31 12.10 -6.06 -6.42
C GLU A 31 10.85 -5.45 -7.08
N HIS A 32 10.96 -4.24 -7.63
CA HIS A 32 9.84 -3.42 -8.09
C HIS A 32 9.93 -3.02 -9.57
N SER A 33 11.05 -3.30 -10.24
CA SER A 33 11.29 -2.89 -11.62
C SER A 33 12.23 -3.86 -12.32
N GLU A 34 12.16 -3.92 -13.65
CA GLU A 34 13.22 -4.52 -14.44
C GLU A 34 14.43 -3.57 -14.43
N VAL A 35 15.53 -4.03 -13.84
CA VAL A 35 16.76 -3.26 -13.69
C VAL A 35 17.80 -3.76 -14.68
N GLN A 36 18.34 -2.85 -15.49
CA GLN A 36 19.46 -3.14 -16.40
C GLN A 36 20.61 -2.18 -16.11
N ARG A 37 21.79 -2.74 -15.81
CA ARG A 37 23.02 -1.96 -15.61
C ARG A 37 24.02 -2.23 -16.73
N SER A 38 24.56 -1.16 -17.30
CA SER A 38 25.63 -1.20 -18.30
C SER A 38 26.68 -0.14 -17.97
N GLY A 39 27.69 -0.55 -17.21
CA GLY A 39 28.74 0.34 -16.72
C GLY A 39 28.16 1.51 -15.91
N ASN A 40 28.30 2.71 -16.47
CA ASN A 40 27.88 3.98 -15.86
C ASN A 40 26.40 4.31 -16.10
N VAL A 41 25.61 3.39 -16.66
CA VAL A 41 24.18 3.60 -16.95
C VAL A 41 23.35 2.53 -16.23
N VAL A 42 22.30 2.98 -15.56
CA VAL A 42 21.25 2.14 -14.99
C VAL A 42 19.92 2.52 -15.62
N SER A 43 19.16 1.54 -16.09
CA SER A 43 17.83 1.69 -16.63
C SER A 43 16.85 0.90 -15.77
N LEU A 44 15.81 1.58 -15.29
CA LEU A 44 14.69 1.00 -14.58
C LEU A 44 13.48 1.03 -15.50
N GLN A 45 12.79 -0.10 -15.65
CA GLN A 45 11.53 -0.20 -16.38
C GLN A 45 10.43 -0.76 -15.48
N SER A 46 9.30 -0.06 -15.45
CA SER A 46 8.12 -0.40 -14.65
C SER A 46 6.85 -0.11 -15.44
N GLU A 47 5.69 -0.42 -14.86
CA GLU A 47 4.39 -0.14 -15.48
C GLU A 47 4.11 1.37 -15.63
N ILE A 48 4.69 2.20 -14.76
CA ILE A 48 4.50 3.66 -14.79
C ILE A 48 5.49 4.40 -15.71
N GLY A 49 6.46 3.69 -16.29
CA GLY A 49 7.44 4.25 -17.23
C GLY A 49 8.87 3.79 -16.99
N THR A 50 9.81 4.52 -17.59
CA THR A 50 11.25 4.24 -17.51
C THR A 50 12.00 5.38 -16.83
N ALA A 51 12.98 5.03 -15.99
CA ALA A 51 13.93 5.96 -15.40
C ALA A 51 15.36 5.52 -15.75
N ASN A 52 16.11 6.38 -16.42
CA ASN A 52 17.50 6.13 -16.78
C ASN A 52 18.42 7.04 -15.96
N PHE A 53 19.45 6.46 -15.37
CA PHE A 53 20.47 7.14 -14.59
C PHE A 53 21.81 6.96 -15.30
N ARG A 54 22.55 8.05 -15.49
CA ARG A 54 23.89 8.02 -16.08
C ARG A 54 24.87 8.76 -15.18
N LEU A 55 25.90 8.05 -14.74
CA LEU A 55 27.02 8.61 -14.01
C LEU A 55 27.89 9.46 -14.95
N GLN A 56 28.07 10.73 -14.59
CA GLN A 56 28.94 11.68 -15.29
C GLN A 56 29.81 12.43 -14.27
N GLY A 57 31.05 11.97 -14.10
CA GLY A 57 31.89 12.44 -13.00
C GLY A 57 31.30 12.00 -11.67
N ASN A 58 31.11 12.93 -10.73
CA ASN A 58 30.43 12.67 -9.45
C ASN A 58 28.95 13.07 -9.45
N ASN A 59 28.32 13.10 -10.63
CA ASN A 59 26.93 13.53 -10.79
C ASN A 59 26.11 12.42 -11.45
N LEU A 60 24.81 12.41 -11.17
CA LEU A 60 23.86 11.54 -11.85
C LEU A 60 22.94 12.35 -12.76
N LEU A 61 23.01 12.09 -14.06
CA LEU A 61 22.01 12.54 -15.02
C LEU A 61 20.83 11.58 -15.01
N ILE A 62 19.62 12.13 -14.95
CA ILE A 62 18.38 11.37 -14.83
C ILE A 62 17.52 11.68 -16.05
N GLU A 63 16.96 10.65 -16.68
CA GLU A 63 15.99 10.78 -17.78
C GLU A 63 14.77 9.90 -17.51
N LEU A 64 13.63 10.53 -17.30
CA LEU A 64 12.33 9.88 -17.12
C LEU A 64 11.56 9.90 -18.43
N ALA A 65 10.84 8.81 -18.73
CA ALA A 65 9.89 8.74 -19.82
C ALA A 65 8.66 7.92 -19.43
N CYS A 66 7.49 8.54 -19.51
CA CYS A 66 6.23 8.00 -18.98
C CYS A 66 5.08 8.11 -20.00
N PRO A 67 4.03 7.29 -19.87
CA PRO A 67 2.89 7.27 -20.79
C PRO A 67 1.91 8.44 -20.59
N SER A 68 1.93 9.11 -19.43
CA SER A 68 1.08 10.27 -19.14
C SER A 68 1.80 11.31 -18.26
N PRO A 69 1.28 12.55 -18.16
CA PRO A 69 1.78 13.56 -17.21
C PRO A 69 1.71 13.11 -15.75
N GLU A 70 0.62 12.44 -15.36
CA GLU A 70 0.41 11.95 -13.99
C GLU A 70 1.44 10.87 -13.65
N ALA A 71 1.67 9.93 -14.57
CA ALA A 71 2.70 8.91 -14.43
C ALA A 71 4.11 9.52 -14.36
N LEU A 72 4.37 10.61 -15.10
CA LEU A 72 5.64 11.34 -15.03
C LEU A 72 5.87 11.96 -13.64
N GLU A 73 4.84 12.57 -13.04
CA GLU A 73 4.94 13.13 -11.68
C GLU A 73 5.13 12.06 -10.62
N VAL A 74 4.42 10.93 -10.73
CA VAL A 74 4.62 9.78 -9.84
C VAL A 74 6.05 9.23 -9.96
N CYS A 75 6.55 9.06 -11.18
CA CYS A 75 7.92 8.59 -11.42
C CYS A 75 8.96 9.57 -10.87
N ARG A 76 8.77 10.88 -11.10
CA ARG A 76 9.61 11.95 -10.53
C ARG A 76 9.66 11.88 -9.01
N ASN A 77 8.51 11.72 -8.35
CA ASN A 77 8.42 11.63 -6.91
C ASN A 77 9.13 10.37 -6.36
N ILE A 78 8.87 9.20 -6.95
CA ILE A 78 9.53 7.95 -6.55
C ILE A 78 11.04 8.10 -6.64
N VAL A 79 11.56 8.59 -7.77
CA VAL A 79 13.00 8.78 -7.94
C VAL A 79 13.54 9.78 -6.92
N ALA A 80 12.90 10.93 -6.74
CA ALA A 80 13.35 11.95 -5.79
C ALA A 80 13.41 11.42 -4.34
N GLU A 81 12.33 10.80 -3.85
CA GLU A 81 12.28 10.25 -2.48
C GLU A 81 13.38 9.21 -2.25
N HIS A 82 13.62 8.31 -3.19
CA HIS A 82 14.66 7.28 -3.05
C HIS A 82 16.07 7.85 -3.10
N LEU A 83 16.35 8.82 -3.98
CA LEU A 83 17.67 9.47 -4.01
C LEU A 83 18.00 10.14 -2.67
N PHE A 84 17.03 10.83 -2.05
CA PHE A 84 17.23 11.42 -0.73
C PHE A 84 17.29 10.36 0.38
N TYR A 85 16.53 9.28 0.28
CA TYR A 85 16.63 8.14 1.19
C TYR A 85 18.03 7.51 1.16
N PHE A 86 18.58 7.24 -0.03
CA PHE A 86 19.93 6.70 -0.20
C PHE A 86 21.01 7.67 0.27
N ALA A 87 20.79 8.99 0.11
CA ALA A 87 21.72 9.99 0.65
C ALA A 87 21.72 10.04 2.19
N GLY A 88 20.60 9.69 2.84
CA GLY A 88 20.48 9.77 4.30
C GLY A 88 20.71 11.18 4.81
N GLU A 89 21.72 11.35 5.68
CA GLU A 89 22.15 12.66 6.19
C GLU A 89 23.15 13.37 5.28
N ALA A 90 23.66 12.70 4.24
CA ALA A 90 24.63 13.30 3.32
C ALA A 90 23.96 14.37 2.45
N PRO A 91 24.66 15.48 2.13
CA PRO A 91 24.14 16.48 1.21
C PRO A 91 23.81 15.89 -0.17
N LEU A 92 22.63 16.28 -0.68
CA LEU A 92 22.16 15.97 -2.03
C LEU A 92 21.40 17.18 -2.57
N ASP A 93 21.85 17.70 -3.72
CA ASP A 93 21.07 18.63 -4.52
C ASP A 93 20.45 17.89 -5.71
N LEU A 94 19.13 18.02 -5.89
CA LEU A 94 18.40 17.47 -7.02
C LEU A 94 17.66 18.59 -7.74
N THR A 95 17.90 18.69 -9.04
CA THR A 95 17.23 19.68 -9.92
C THR A 95 16.62 18.99 -11.13
N TRP A 96 15.46 19.48 -11.55
CA TRP A 96 14.77 19.00 -12.74
C TRP A 96 14.77 20.10 -13.81
N ALA A 97 14.85 19.71 -15.08
CA ALA A 97 14.80 20.64 -16.22
C ALA A 97 13.54 21.51 -16.19
N TYR A 98 12.43 20.94 -15.71
CA TYR A 98 11.24 21.67 -15.31
C TYR A 98 10.93 21.32 -13.85
N PRO A 99 10.88 22.31 -12.94
CA PRO A 99 10.55 22.04 -11.54
C PRO A 99 9.17 21.40 -11.43
N ALA A 100 8.95 20.62 -10.37
CA ALA A 100 7.61 20.11 -10.11
C ALA A 100 6.64 21.30 -9.94
N PRO A 101 5.43 21.24 -10.54
CA PRO A 101 4.45 22.29 -10.35
C PRO A 101 4.14 22.42 -8.86
N GLN A 102 4.11 23.65 -8.35
CA GLN A 102 3.80 23.94 -6.95
C GLN A 102 2.28 23.84 -6.72
N ALA A 103 1.75 22.64 -6.93
CA ALA A 103 0.36 22.27 -6.84
C ALA A 103 0.15 21.23 -5.72
N THR A 104 -1.12 20.96 -5.38
CA THR A 104 -1.52 19.80 -4.59
C THR A 104 -1.02 18.51 -5.24
N LEU A 105 -0.69 17.49 -4.43
CA LEU A 105 -0.26 16.20 -4.96
C LEU A 105 -1.29 15.66 -5.97
N PRO A 106 -0.87 15.13 -7.14
CA PRO A 106 -1.80 14.75 -8.21
C PRO A 106 -2.80 13.64 -7.81
N ASN A 107 -2.46 12.79 -6.84
CA ASN A 107 -3.29 11.67 -6.38
C ASN A 107 -3.87 11.92 -4.97
N ILE A 108 -4.13 13.17 -4.62
CA ILE A 108 -4.83 13.51 -3.38
C ILE A 108 -6.31 13.73 -3.64
N HIS A 109 -7.14 13.02 -2.89
CA HIS A 109 -8.59 13.06 -2.98
C HIS A 109 -9.14 13.55 -1.65
N GLU A 110 -9.64 14.78 -1.61
CA GLU A 110 -10.35 15.26 -0.44
C GLU A 110 -11.65 14.47 -0.25
N VAL A 111 -11.91 14.08 0.99
CA VAL A 111 -13.07 13.28 1.37
C VAL A 111 -13.71 13.82 2.64
N THR A 112 -14.98 13.51 2.81
CA THR A 112 -15.73 13.86 4.02
C THR A 112 -16.39 12.63 4.59
N VAL A 113 -16.25 12.40 5.89
CA VAL A 113 -16.98 11.34 6.58
C VAL A 113 -18.48 11.59 6.44
N VAL A 114 -19.23 10.59 6.00
CA VAL A 114 -20.70 10.64 5.92
C VAL A 114 -21.38 9.68 6.89
N ALA A 115 -20.69 8.62 7.30
CA ALA A 115 -21.17 7.66 8.29
C ALA A 115 -20.01 6.94 8.97
N ALA A 116 -20.24 6.48 10.21
CA ALA A 116 -19.35 5.58 10.93
C ALA A 116 -20.17 4.60 11.76
N GLU A 117 -19.95 3.30 11.60
CA GLU A 117 -20.73 2.22 12.21
C GLU A 117 -19.86 1.03 12.61
N ASP A 118 -20.28 0.30 13.64
CA ASP A 118 -19.61 -0.93 14.05
C ASP A 118 -20.15 -2.11 13.23
N VAL A 119 -19.27 -2.74 12.44
CA VAL A 119 -19.59 -3.95 11.65
C VAL A 119 -19.56 -5.18 12.55
N THR A 120 -18.57 -5.23 13.44
CA THR A 120 -18.40 -6.20 14.53
C THR A 120 -17.86 -5.43 15.74
N PRO A 121 -17.84 -6.02 16.96
CA PRO A 121 -17.38 -5.30 18.15
C PRO A 121 -15.97 -4.68 18.03
N ARG A 122 -15.09 -5.24 17.20
CA ARG A 122 -13.75 -4.70 16.93
C ARG A 122 -13.52 -4.22 15.50
N MET A 123 -14.55 -4.18 14.64
CA MET A 123 -14.40 -3.62 13.30
C MET A 123 -15.34 -2.44 13.11
N ARG A 124 -14.77 -1.26 12.90
CA ARG A 124 -15.53 -0.04 12.64
C ARG A 124 -15.39 0.38 11.19
N ARG A 125 -16.50 0.54 10.47
CA ARG A 125 -16.53 1.05 9.10
C ARG A 125 -16.75 2.54 9.12
N VAL A 126 -15.92 3.28 8.38
CA VAL A 126 -16.13 4.69 8.09
C VAL A 126 -16.40 4.84 6.60
N THR A 127 -17.51 5.49 6.26
CA THR A 127 -17.90 5.80 4.88
C THR A 127 -17.56 7.26 4.59
N PHE A 128 -16.91 7.46 3.45
CA PHE A 128 -16.43 8.74 2.98
C PHE A 128 -17.12 9.12 1.68
N ALA A 129 -17.66 10.33 1.58
CA ALA A 129 -18.01 10.92 0.30
C ALA A 129 -16.75 11.46 -0.38
N CYS A 130 -16.63 11.24 -1.68
CA CYS A 130 -15.54 11.74 -2.51
C CYS A 130 -16.11 12.31 -3.81
N ALA A 131 -15.54 13.42 -4.30
CA ALA A 131 -16.03 14.06 -5.52
C ALA A 131 -15.91 13.16 -6.75
N ASP A 132 -14.82 12.40 -6.83
CA ASP A 132 -14.54 11.41 -7.86
C ASP A 132 -13.99 10.12 -7.23
N VAL A 133 -14.79 9.06 -7.29
CA VAL A 133 -14.40 7.73 -6.78
C VAL A 133 -13.79 6.85 -7.87
N THR A 134 -13.77 7.29 -9.13
CA THR A 134 -13.29 6.50 -10.27
C THR A 134 -11.91 5.90 -10.05
N PRO A 135 -10.93 6.61 -9.47
CA PRO A 135 -9.60 6.04 -9.21
C PRO A 135 -9.61 4.82 -8.27
N PHE A 136 -10.62 4.69 -7.39
CA PHE A 136 -10.70 3.62 -6.39
C PHE A 136 -11.44 2.38 -6.88
N VAL A 137 -12.07 2.45 -8.06
CA VAL A 137 -12.82 1.33 -8.67
C VAL A 137 -11.86 0.40 -9.39
N GLY A 138 -11.87 -0.89 -9.05
CA GLY A 138 -11.13 -1.94 -9.75
C GLY A 138 -9.64 -1.64 -9.89
N GLY A 139 -8.81 -2.11 -8.96
CA GLY A 139 -7.38 -1.81 -9.04
C GLY A 139 -6.63 -2.07 -7.74
N GLU A 140 -5.84 -1.09 -7.33
CA GLU A 140 -5.03 -1.12 -6.11
C GLU A 140 -5.89 -1.14 -4.85
N MET A 141 -5.34 -1.71 -3.79
CA MET A 141 -6.11 -2.10 -2.61
C MET A 141 -6.10 -1.04 -1.51
N HIS A 142 -5.05 -0.22 -1.44
CA HIS A 142 -4.82 0.65 -0.30
C HIS A 142 -4.80 2.14 -0.65
N VAL A 143 -5.01 2.94 0.38
CA VAL A 143 -4.85 4.40 0.37
C VAL A 143 -4.10 4.81 1.62
N ARG A 144 -3.35 5.90 1.54
CA ARG A 144 -2.93 6.61 2.75
C ARG A 144 -4.07 7.55 3.15
N LEU A 145 -4.65 7.32 4.31
CA LEU A 145 -5.59 8.23 4.95
C LEU A 145 -4.79 9.35 5.62
N LEU A 146 -5.13 10.59 5.29
CA LEU A 146 -4.56 11.82 5.83
C LEU A 146 -5.65 12.50 6.66
N VAL A 147 -5.46 12.53 7.97
CA VAL A 147 -6.40 13.18 8.90
C VAL A 147 -5.75 14.46 9.44
N PRO A 148 -6.35 15.64 9.21
CA PRO A 148 -5.85 16.89 9.75
C PRO A 148 -6.14 17.02 11.26
N PRO A 149 -5.38 17.85 11.98
CA PRO A 149 -5.70 18.22 13.35
C PRO A 149 -7.12 18.78 13.48
N LYS A 150 -7.82 18.44 14.57
CA LYS A 150 -9.17 18.93 14.83
C LYS A 150 -9.18 20.45 15.01
N ASP A 151 -10.31 21.06 14.69
CA ASP A 151 -10.59 22.50 14.87
C ASP A 151 -9.68 23.46 14.07
N ARG A 152 -9.04 22.95 13.01
CA ARG A 152 -8.22 23.75 12.08
C ARG A 152 -8.60 23.48 10.61
N PRO A 153 -8.43 24.46 9.72
CA PRO A 153 -8.51 24.20 8.28
C PRO A 153 -7.44 23.18 7.85
N PRO A 154 -7.77 22.17 7.03
CA PRO A 154 -6.79 21.21 6.56
C PRO A 154 -5.70 21.89 5.73
N VAL A 155 -4.44 21.52 5.99
CA VAL A 155 -3.31 21.85 5.13
C VAL A 155 -2.86 20.55 4.49
N TRP A 156 -3.00 20.44 3.18
CA TRP A 156 -2.64 19.23 2.44
C TRP A 156 -1.19 19.25 1.97
N PRO A 157 -0.54 18.08 1.84
CA PRO A 157 0.80 18.00 1.29
C PRO A 157 0.85 18.49 -0.16
N SER A 158 1.98 19.08 -0.53
CA SER A 158 2.26 19.60 -1.86
C SER A 158 3.58 19.06 -2.41
N LEU A 159 3.92 19.39 -3.64
CA LEU A 159 5.22 19.05 -4.22
C LEU A 159 6.25 20.15 -3.95
N ARG A 160 7.44 19.74 -3.51
CA ARG A 160 8.64 20.57 -3.50
C ARG A 160 9.19 20.69 -4.93
N PRO A 161 9.98 21.74 -5.26
CA PRO A 161 10.58 21.88 -6.58
C PRO A 161 11.46 20.70 -7.02
N ASP A 162 12.06 20.00 -6.04
CA ASP A 162 12.87 18.79 -6.23
C ASP A 162 12.05 17.50 -6.47
N GLY A 163 10.71 17.59 -6.43
CA GLY A 163 9.78 16.48 -6.65
C GLY A 163 9.41 15.68 -5.41
N ARG A 164 9.99 15.98 -4.23
CA ARG A 164 9.59 15.34 -2.97
C ARG A 164 8.28 15.90 -2.43
N VAL A 165 7.66 15.16 -1.52
CA VAL A 165 6.46 15.62 -0.82
C VAL A 165 6.84 16.65 0.27
N ALA A 166 6.24 17.83 0.20
CA ALA A 166 6.21 18.79 1.30
C ALA A 166 5.04 18.46 2.23
N TRP A 167 5.34 17.65 3.26
CA TRP A 167 4.40 17.37 4.34
C TRP A 167 4.21 18.57 5.26
N PRO A 168 2.97 18.86 5.70
CA PRO A 168 2.70 19.79 6.79
C PRO A 168 3.43 19.40 8.07
N GLN A 169 3.82 20.38 8.89
CA GLN A 169 4.61 20.18 10.11
C GLN A 169 4.04 21.03 11.25
N GLY A 170 4.37 20.68 12.50
CA GLY A 170 3.97 21.44 13.69
C GLY A 170 2.47 21.34 13.93
N GLU A 171 1.79 22.48 14.10
CA GLU A 171 0.35 22.51 14.41
C GLU A 171 -0.55 22.00 13.27
N ASP A 172 -0.01 21.84 12.07
CA ASP A 172 -0.73 21.35 10.89
C ASP A 172 -0.31 19.92 10.52
N GLU A 173 0.49 19.24 11.35
CA GLU A 173 0.95 17.87 11.11
C GLU A 173 -0.24 16.91 10.94
N LEU A 174 -0.21 16.12 9.86
CA LEU A 174 -1.27 15.20 9.51
C LEU A 174 -1.02 13.83 10.13
N LEU A 175 -2.07 13.20 10.65
CA LEU A 175 -2.05 11.77 10.87
C LEU A 175 -2.07 11.07 9.50
N VAL A 176 -1.05 10.24 9.23
CA VAL A 176 -0.95 9.44 8.01
C VAL A 176 -0.96 7.95 8.38
N ARG A 177 -1.92 7.20 7.84
CA ARG A 177 -2.01 5.74 8.00
C ARG A 177 -2.45 5.07 6.71
N VAL A 178 -1.94 3.87 6.45
CA VAL A 178 -2.34 3.08 5.27
C VAL A 178 -3.55 2.24 5.64
N TYR A 179 -4.58 2.27 4.81
CA TYR A 179 -5.78 1.47 4.97
C TYR A 179 -6.24 0.87 3.66
N THR A 180 -6.96 -0.25 3.75
CA THR A 180 -7.61 -0.89 2.61
C THR A 180 -8.91 -0.18 2.27
N ILE A 181 -9.11 0.12 0.99
CA ILE A 181 -10.43 0.48 0.46
C ILE A 181 -11.30 -0.78 0.55
N ARG A 182 -12.35 -0.76 1.37
CA ARG A 182 -13.21 -1.93 1.60
C ARG A 182 -14.22 -2.13 0.48
N ALA A 183 -14.83 -1.05 0.00
CA ALA A 183 -15.84 -1.05 -1.04
C ALA A 183 -15.98 0.37 -1.61
N VAL A 184 -16.45 0.46 -2.86
CA VAL A 184 -16.73 1.74 -3.54
C VAL A 184 -18.15 1.68 -4.10
N ASP A 185 -18.94 2.71 -3.80
CA ASP A 185 -20.26 2.95 -4.37
C ASP A 185 -20.17 4.12 -5.36
N ILE A 186 -20.22 3.79 -6.65
CA ILE A 186 -20.08 4.75 -7.74
C ILE A 186 -21.29 5.69 -7.81
N GLU A 187 -22.50 5.17 -7.57
CA GLU A 187 -23.74 5.94 -7.68
C GLU A 187 -23.82 7.01 -6.60
N ARG A 188 -23.44 6.64 -5.37
CA ARG A 188 -23.38 7.55 -4.22
C ARG A 188 -22.10 8.38 -4.17
N ARG A 189 -21.08 8.01 -4.94
CA ARG A 189 -19.71 8.56 -4.85
C ARG A 189 -19.15 8.46 -3.44
N GLU A 190 -19.33 7.28 -2.87
CA GLU A 190 -18.88 6.95 -1.53
C GLU A 190 -17.87 5.80 -1.59
N LEU A 191 -16.96 5.77 -0.63
CA LEU A 191 -16.13 4.60 -0.38
C LEU A 191 -16.06 4.30 1.11
N CYS A 192 -15.81 3.04 1.44
CA CYS A 192 -15.73 2.58 2.82
C CYS A 192 -14.31 2.14 3.16
N ILE A 193 -13.89 2.41 4.38
CA ILE A 193 -12.68 1.86 4.98
C ILE A 193 -13.07 1.22 6.32
N ASP A 194 -12.54 0.03 6.57
CA ASP A 194 -12.76 -0.72 7.79
C ASP A 194 -11.52 -0.61 8.69
N PHE A 195 -11.75 -0.28 9.96
CA PHE A 195 -10.73 -0.01 10.96
C PHE A 195 -10.84 -1.03 12.09
N LEU A 196 -9.79 -1.83 12.26
CA LEU A 196 -9.64 -2.70 13.43
C LEU A 196 -9.50 -1.84 14.68
N GLN A 197 -10.42 -1.99 15.61
CA GLN A 197 -10.40 -1.39 16.94
C GLN A 197 -9.61 -2.31 17.89
N HIS A 198 -8.46 -1.80 18.34
CA HIS A 198 -7.51 -2.54 19.18
C HIS A 198 -7.03 -1.64 20.32
N PRO A 199 -7.92 -1.21 21.24
CA PRO A 199 -7.53 -0.34 22.32
C PRO A 199 -6.49 -1.03 23.20
N ILE A 200 -5.34 -0.38 23.36
CA ILE A 200 -4.28 -0.79 24.28
C ILE A 200 -4.26 0.27 25.40
N PRO A 201 -4.36 -0.12 26.68
CA PRO A 201 -4.29 0.84 27.78
C PRO A 201 -3.04 1.71 27.68
N ASP A 202 -3.23 3.02 27.80
CA ASP A 202 -2.17 4.05 27.79
C ASP A 202 -1.31 4.10 26.50
N VAL A 203 -1.77 3.50 25.41
CA VAL A 203 -1.12 3.55 24.09
C VAL A 203 -2.10 4.13 23.07
N GLU A 204 -1.71 5.22 22.44
CA GLU A 204 -2.49 5.81 21.35
C GLU A 204 -2.53 4.86 20.15
N THR A 205 -3.68 4.79 19.50
CA THR A 205 -3.89 3.98 18.28
C THR A 205 -4.45 4.90 17.20
N PRO A 206 -3.66 5.85 16.68
CA PRO A 206 -4.21 7.09 16.08
C PRO A 206 -5.22 6.86 14.95
N GLY A 207 -5.02 5.83 14.13
CA GLY A 207 -5.96 5.47 13.06
C GLY A 207 -7.25 4.83 13.58
N ALA A 208 -7.18 3.96 14.59
CA ALA A 208 -8.36 3.40 15.26
C ALA A 208 -9.10 4.47 16.08
N ASP A 209 -8.36 5.36 16.76
CA ASP A 209 -8.87 6.51 17.49
C ASP A 209 -9.65 7.47 16.58
N PHE A 210 -9.09 7.80 15.42
CA PHE A 210 -9.80 8.56 14.40
C PHE A 210 -11.13 7.89 14.03
N ALA A 211 -11.11 6.62 13.67
CA ALA A 211 -12.33 5.92 13.23
C ALA A 211 -13.38 5.81 14.34
N ARG A 212 -12.97 5.54 15.59
CA ARG A 212 -13.85 5.55 16.76
C ARG A 212 -14.57 6.88 16.91
N ASP A 213 -13.83 7.98 16.78
CA ASP A 213 -14.32 9.32 17.06
C ASP A 213 -14.93 10.01 15.82
N ALA A 214 -14.84 9.37 14.64
CA ALA A 214 -15.31 9.91 13.37
C ALA A 214 -16.80 10.23 13.38
N ARG A 215 -17.13 11.43 12.87
CA ARG A 215 -18.49 11.95 12.76
C ARG A 215 -18.78 12.44 11.35
N PRO A 216 -20.05 12.37 10.90
CA PRO A 216 -20.43 12.98 9.65
C PRO A 216 -20.03 14.47 9.60
N GLY A 217 -19.33 14.85 8.53
CA GLY A 217 -18.78 16.19 8.34
C GLY A 217 -17.27 16.32 8.63
N ASP A 218 -16.64 15.32 9.25
CA ASP A 218 -15.18 15.34 9.47
C ASP A 218 -14.44 15.29 8.12
N SER A 219 -13.46 16.17 7.94
CA SER A 219 -12.63 16.24 6.72
C SER A 219 -11.41 15.34 6.82
N ALA A 220 -11.09 14.67 5.71
CA ALA A 220 -9.84 13.93 5.52
C ALA A 220 -9.41 14.00 4.05
N ALA A 221 -8.25 13.44 3.74
CA ALA A 221 -7.85 13.19 2.37
C ALA A 221 -7.34 11.76 2.20
N LEU A 222 -7.48 11.22 1.00
CA LEU A 222 -6.91 9.95 0.58
C LEU A 222 -5.79 10.24 -0.41
N LEU A 223 -4.58 9.80 -0.11
CA LEU A 223 -3.48 9.80 -1.05
C LEU A 223 -3.35 8.39 -1.64
N GLY A 224 -3.53 8.28 -2.95
CA GLY A 224 -3.55 7.01 -3.67
C GLY A 224 -4.69 6.92 -4.70
N PRO A 225 -5.20 5.71 -5.03
CA PRO A 225 -4.84 4.44 -4.41
C PRO A 225 -3.40 4.02 -4.71
N GLY A 226 -2.96 2.97 -4.02
CA GLY A 226 -1.61 2.43 -4.11
C GLY A 226 -1.53 1.04 -3.51
N GLY A 227 -0.68 0.19 -4.06
CA GLY A 227 -0.23 -1.04 -3.41
C GLY A 227 -1.21 -2.21 -3.50
N GLY A 228 -0.63 -3.38 -3.79
CA GLY A 228 -1.40 -4.60 -4.04
C GLY A 228 -2.34 -4.47 -5.23
N GLY A 229 -3.16 -5.50 -5.41
CA GLY A 229 -4.19 -5.51 -6.44
C GLY A 229 -5.07 -6.73 -6.26
N LEU A 230 -6.21 -6.74 -6.94
CA LEU A 230 -7.08 -7.90 -6.97
C LEU A 230 -6.37 -9.07 -7.68
N PRO A 231 -6.12 -10.19 -6.98
CA PRO A 231 -5.46 -11.34 -7.59
C PRO A 231 -6.32 -11.92 -8.72
N GLN A 232 -5.70 -12.12 -9.89
CA GLN A 232 -6.33 -12.77 -11.04
C GLN A 232 -5.81 -14.22 -11.15
N ALA A 233 -6.48 -15.14 -10.47
CA ALA A 233 -6.15 -16.56 -10.52
C ALA A 233 -7.39 -17.45 -10.38
N LYS A 234 -7.28 -18.71 -10.82
CA LYS A 234 -8.34 -19.71 -10.67
C LYS A 234 -8.47 -20.20 -9.24
N SER A 235 -7.34 -20.34 -8.54
CA SER A 235 -7.26 -20.79 -7.15
C SER A 235 -6.48 -19.77 -6.34
N ILE A 236 -7.03 -19.35 -5.20
CA ILE A 236 -6.48 -18.31 -4.34
C ILE A 236 -6.52 -18.79 -2.89
N LEU A 237 -5.36 -18.79 -2.24
CA LEU A 237 -5.24 -18.95 -0.79
C LEU A 237 -5.10 -17.56 -0.17
N LEU A 238 -6.04 -17.21 0.71
CA LEU A 238 -6.03 -15.97 1.49
C LEU A 238 -5.72 -16.33 2.95
N ALA A 239 -4.76 -15.66 3.59
CA ALA A 239 -4.54 -15.76 5.03
C ALA A 239 -4.27 -14.40 5.68
N GLY A 240 -4.88 -14.14 6.83
CA GLY A 240 -4.65 -12.89 7.55
C GLY A 240 -5.39 -12.80 8.88
N ASP A 241 -5.08 -11.75 9.64
CA ASP A 241 -5.80 -11.39 10.86
C ASP A 241 -6.85 -10.29 10.58
N GLU A 242 -7.44 -9.69 11.62
CA GLU A 242 -8.48 -8.66 11.43
C GLU A 242 -7.96 -7.42 10.70
N SER A 243 -6.67 -7.12 10.73
CA SER A 243 -6.11 -5.99 9.96
C SER A 243 -6.19 -6.24 8.44
N ALA A 244 -6.15 -7.51 8.04
CA ALA A 244 -6.22 -7.95 6.65
C ALA A 244 -7.63 -8.34 6.19
N LEU A 245 -8.55 -8.57 7.13
CA LEU A 245 -9.94 -8.93 6.84
C LEU A 245 -10.63 -7.97 5.84
N PRO A 246 -10.45 -6.63 5.88
CA PRO A 246 -11.03 -5.74 4.89
C PRO A 246 -10.58 -6.04 3.45
N ALA A 247 -9.31 -6.42 3.26
CA ALA A 247 -8.76 -6.76 1.95
C ALA A 247 -9.25 -8.13 1.49
N ILE A 248 -9.24 -9.13 2.37
CA ILE A 248 -9.80 -10.47 2.10
C ILE A 248 -11.27 -10.34 1.68
N ALA A 249 -12.05 -9.53 2.38
CA ALA A 249 -13.46 -9.34 2.10
C ALA A 249 -13.72 -8.60 0.78
N ARG A 250 -12.85 -7.65 0.40
CA ARG A 250 -12.89 -7.00 -0.92
C ARG A 250 -12.52 -7.99 -2.03
N ILE A 251 -11.44 -8.76 -1.87
CA ILE A 251 -11.04 -9.79 -2.83
C ILE A 251 -12.19 -10.77 -3.05
N ALA A 252 -12.76 -11.32 -1.98
CA ALA A 252 -13.88 -12.24 -2.06
C ALA A 252 -15.08 -11.65 -2.82
N ALA A 253 -15.39 -10.36 -2.61
CA ALA A 253 -16.51 -9.71 -3.27
C ALA A 253 -16.29 -9.42 -4.77
N GLU A 254 -15.03 -9.20 -5.19
CA GLU A 254 -14.71 -8.74 -6.55
C GLU A 254 -14.13 -9.84 -7.46
N VAL A 255 -13.87 -11.04 -6.95
CA VAL A 255 -13.38 -12.16 -7.77
C VAL A 255 -14.41 -12.66 -8.79
N PRO A 256 -13.96 -13.14 -9.97
CA PRO A 256 -14.83 -13.76 -10.95
C PRO A 256 -15.56 -15.03 -10.44
N PRO A 257 -16.72 -15.39 -11.02
CA PRO A 257 -17.50 -16.55 -10.56
C PRO A 257 -16.82 -17.92 -10.63
N HIS A 258 -15.72 -18.05 -11.38
CA HIS A 258 -15.01 -19.31 -11.58
C HIS A 258 -13.78 -19.45 -10.65
N THR A 259 -13.57 -18.49 -9.75
CA THR A 259 -12.46 -18.50 -8.80
C THR A 259 -12.80 -19.36 -7.58
N GLN A 260 -11.84 -20.17 -7.15
CA GLN A 260 -11.85 -20.95 -5.92
C GLN A 260 -10.99 -20.25 -4.89
N LEU A 261 -11.59 -19.92 -3.75
CA LEU A 261 -10.94 -19.24 -2.64
C LEU A 261 -10.95 -20.14 -1.40
N GLN A 262 -9.80 -20.25 -0.76
CA GLN A 262 -9.67 -20.72 0.60
C GLN A 262 -9.19 -19.54 1.45
N ALA A 263 -9.95 -19.16 2.47
CA ALA A 263 -9.60 -18.08 3.38
C ALA A 263 -9.37 -18.61 4.79
N ILE A 264 -8.21 -18.29 5.37
CA ILE A 264 -7.88 -18.58 6.77
C ILE A 264 -7.78 -17.24 7.49
N ILE A 265 -8.72 -16.99 8.40
CA ILE A 265 -8.87 -15.67 9.01
C ILE A 265 -8.79 -15.81 10.52
N GLU A 266 -7.79 -15.19 11.12
CA GLU A 266 -7.67 -15.11 12.57
C GLU A 266 -8.41 -13.87 13.09
N VAL A 267 -9.31 -14.10 14.04
CA VAL A 267 -10.05 -13.06 14.73
C VAL A 267 -9.96 -13.26 16.24
N GLN A 268 -10.32 -12.22 17.01
CA GLN A 268 -10.41 -12.32 18.45
C GLN A 268 -11.30 -13.50 18.89
N ASP A 269 -12.54 -13.53 18.40
CA ASP A 269 -13.54 -14.55 18.71
C ASP A 269 -14.66 -14.59 17.65
N GLY A 270 -15.65 -15.47 17.86
CA GLY A 270 -16.76 -15.67 16.91
C GLY A 270 -17.67 -14.45 16.67
N HIS A 271 -17.61 -13.41 17.50
CA HIS A 271 -18.37 -12.17 17.28
C HIS A 271 -17.74 -11.25 16.23
N GLU A 272 -16.49 -11.53 15.85
CA GLU A 272 -15.76 -10.80 14.81
C GLU A 272 -15.89 -11.45 13.43
N GLU A 273 -16.56 -12.61 13.33
CA GLU A 273 -16.84 -13.23 12.03
C GLU A 273 -17.80 -12.35 11.21
N GLN A 274 -17.49 -12.21 9.92
CA GLN A 274 -18.27 -11.38 9.00
C GLN A 274 -18.74 -12.20 7.80
N PRO A 275 -19.92 -11.90 7.22
CA PRO A 275 -20.31 -12.47 5.95
C PRO A 275 -19.36 -12.00 4.85
N LEU A 276 -18.81 -12.94 4.08
CA LEU A 276 -17.94 -12.69 2.95
C LEU A 276 -18.65 -13.08 1.65
N PRO A 277 -19.47 -12.19 1.06
CA PRO A 277 -20.12 -12.48 -0.21
C PRO A 277 -19.06 -12.68 -1.29
N SER A 278 -19.28 -13.68 -2.15
CA SER A 278 -18.40 -13.98 -3.27
C SER A 278 -19.22 -14.51 -4.44
N ALA A 279 -18.83 -14.14 -5.65
CA ALA A 279 -19.34 -14.74 -6.86
C ALA A 279 -18.68 -16.11 -7.13
N GLY A 280 -17.46 -16.33 -6.61
CA GLY A 280 -16.72 -17.58 -6.70
C GLY A 280 -17.08 -18.57 -5.59
N SER A 281 -16.38 -19.70 -5.56
CA SER A 281 -16.47 -20.66 -4.45
C SER A 281 -15.54 -20.21 -3.34
N LEU A 282 -16.07 -19.98 -2.13
CA LEU A 282 -15.29 -19.54 -0.97
C LEU A 282 -15.46 -20.52 0.19
N GLU A 283 -14.36 -21.12 0.64
CA GLU A 283 -14.25 -21.83 1.90
C GLU A 283 -13.57 -20.92 2.93
N VAL A 284 -14.19 -20.71 4.09
CA VAL A 284 -13.64 -19.88 5.16
C VAL A 284 -13.35 -20.72 6.39
N ARG A 285 -12.12 -20.66 6.88
CA ARG A 285 -11.68 -21.19 8.16
C ARG A 285 -11.40 -20.04 9.11
N TRP A 286 -12.30 -19.81 10.04
CA TRP A 286 -12.10 -18.87 11.14
C TRP A 286 -11.25 -19.49 12.24
N LEU A 287 -10.25 -18.74 12.70
CA LEU A 287 -9.44 -19.06 13.85
C LEU A 287 -9.75 -18.04 14.95
N HIS A 288 -10.08 -18.52 16.15
CA HIS A 288 -10.45 -17.64 17.26
C HIS A 288 -9.32 -17.61 18.28
N ARG A 289 -8.70 -16.45 18.50
CA ARG A 289 -7.61 -16.29 19.48
C ARG A 289 -8.03 -16.66 20.90
N THR A 290 -9.28 -16.41 21.28
CA THR A 290 -9.81 -16.82 22.62
C THR A 290 -9.86 -18.33 22.83
N SER A 291 -9.83 -19.11 21.74
CA SER A 291 -9.85 -20.58 21.80
C SER A 291 -8.45 -21.19 21.85
N TYR A 292 -7.40 -20.36 21.75
CA TYR A 292 -6.02 -20.84 21.86
C TYR A 292 -5.68 -21.22 23.30
N PRO A 293 -4.82 -22.24 23.51
CA PRO A 293 -4.26 -22.50 24.83
C PRO A 293 -3.62 -21.23 25.41
N ALA A 294 -3.71 -21.04 26.72
CA ALA A 294 -3.15 -19.86 27.37
C ALA A 294 -1.65 -19.68 27.05
N GLY A 295 -1.29 -18.52 26.50
CA GLY A 295 0.08 -18.20 26.08
C GLY A 295 0.49 -18.76 24.71
N ALA A 296 -0.39 -19.49 24.01
CA ALA A 296 -0.14 -19.91 22.64
C ALA A 296 -0.34 -18.72 21.68
N THR A 297 0.60 -18.57 20.76
CA THR A 297 0.60 -17.59 19.67
C THR A 297 0.88 -18.31 18.35
N GLY A 298 0.58 -17.67 17.21
CA GLY A 298 0.95 -18.20 15.89
C GLY A 298 -0.03 -19.21 15.29
N GLY A 299 -1.27 -19.28 15.79
CA GLY A 299 -2.29 -20.16 15.21
C GLY A 299 -2.58 -19.84 13.74
N LEU A 300 -2.61 -18.56 13.36
CA LEU A 300 -2.66 -18.14 11.95
C LEU A 300 -1.45 -18.65 11.15
N LEU A 301 -0.23 -18.46 11.66
CA LEU A 301 1.00 -18.85 10.98
C LEU A 301 1.02 -20.36 10.71
N ASP A 302 0.68 -21.18 11.71
CA ASP A 302 0.67 -22.63 11.57
C ASP A 302 -0.39 -23.08 10.56
N ALA A 303 -1.61 -22.53 10.63
CA ALA A 303 -2.66 -22.84 9.67
C ALA A 303 -2.30 -22.41 8.23
N ALA A 304 -1.64 -21.26 8.07
CA ALA A 304 -1.17 -20.79 6.78
C ALA A 304 -0.06 -21.70 6.21
N LYS A 305 0.88 -22.15 7.04
CA LYS A 305 1.93 -23.11 6.63
C LYS A 305 1.33 -24.43 6.17
N ASP A 306 0.36 -24.97 6.90
CA ASP A 306 -0.31 -26.22 6.54
C ASP A 306 -1.02 -26.09 5.19
N ALA A 307 -1.75 -24.98 4.99
CA ALA A 307 -2.44 -24.71 3.72
C ALA A 307 -1.45 -24.56 2.56
N ILE A 308 -0.37 -23.78 2.75
CA ILE A 308 0.71 -23.63 1.75
C ILE A 308 1.39 -24.95 1.43
N ALA A 309 1.53 -25.86 2.40
CA ALA A 309 2.11 -27.17 2.16
C ALA A 309 1.22 -28.07 1.27
N SER A 310 -0.10 -27.89 1.36
CA SER A 310 -1.11 -28.69 0.67
C SER A 310 -1.65 -28.10 -0.64
N MET A 311 -1.36 -26.84 -0.95
CA MET A 311 -1.87 -26.16 -2.15
C MET A 311 -1.19 -26.66 -3.43
N ASP A 312 -1.89 -26.49 -4.56
CA ASP A 312 -1.30 -26.67 -5.89
C ASP A 312 -0.29 -25.55 -6.20
N ASP A 313 0.77 -25.85 -6.95
CA ASP A 313 1.82 -24.88 -7.33
C ASP A 313 1.28 -23.67 -8.09
N ASP A 314 0.12 -23.82 -8.74
CA ASP A 314 -0.53 -22.77 -9.51
C ASP A 314 -1.33 -21.77 -8.65
N THR A 315 -1.50 -22.04 -7.35
CA THR A 315 -2.32 -21.24 -6.43
C THR A 315 -1.72 -19.85 -6.22
N PHE A 316 -2.56 -18.81 -6.30
CA PHE A 316 -2.15 -17.48 -5.88
C PHE A 316 -2.18 -17.39 -4.36
N VAL A 317 -1.06 -17.01 -3.73
CA VAL A 317 -0.96 -16.89 -2.28
C VAL A 317 -1.04 -15.44 -1.87
N TRP A 318 -2.10 -15.06 -1.16
CA TRP A 318 -2.26 -13.73 -0.58
C TRP A 318 -2.20 -13.84 0.94
N VAL A 319 -1.23 -13.19 1.55
CA VAL A 319 -1.05 -13.18 3.00
C VAL A 319 -0.77 -11.76 3.49
N ALA A 320 -1.53 -11.32 4.48
CA ALA A 320 -1.21 -10.11 5.22
C ALA A 320 -1.53 -10.26 6.70
N CYS A 321 -0.53 -9.98 7.54
CA CYS A 321 -0.64 -10.06 8.99
C CYS A 321 0.59 -9.38 9.62
N GLU A 322 0.99 -9.86 10.80
CA GLU A 322 2.15 -9.41 11.53
C GLU A 322 3.48 -9.70 10.80
N LYS A 323 4.45 -8.79 11.00
CA LYS A 323 5.75 -8.77 10.32
C LYS A 323 6.59 -10.05 10.43
N GLU A 324 6.77 -10.62 11.61
CA GLU A 324 7.57 -11.84 11.78
C GLU A 324 6.89 -13.06 11.16
N ASP A 325 5.57 -13.18 11.28
CA ASP A 325 4.81 -14.27 10.64
C ASP A 325 4.94 -14.20 9.10
N VAL A 326 4.86 -12.99 8.54
CA VAL A 326 5.11 -12.72 7.12
C VAL A 326 6.52 -13.11 6.69
N ARG A 327 7.55 -12.83 7.50
CA ARG A 327 8.95 -13.22 7.18
C ARG A 327 9.10 -14.73 7.06
N VAL A 328 8.47 -15.49 7.96
CA VAL A 328 8.47 -16.95 7.92
C VAL A 328 7.74 -17.46 6.66
N ILE A 329 6.58 -16.89 6.33
CA ILE A 329 5.80 -17.28 5.14
C ILE A 329 6.57 -16.98 3.84
N ARG A 330 7.23 -15.81 3.73
CA ARG A 330 8.09 -15.48 2.58
C ARG A 330 9.23 -16.48 2.42
N THR A 331 9.85 -16.88 3.53
CA THR A 331 10.93 -17.89 3.53
C THR A 331 10.41 -19.23 3.03
N LEU A 332 9.25 -19.69 3.53
CA LEU A 332 8.62 -20.93 3.08
C LEU A 332 8.32 -20.95 1.58
N LEU A 333 7.71 -19.87 1.05
CA LEU A 333 7.38 -19.77 -0.37
C LEU A 333 8.63 -19.71 -1.25
N ARG A 334 9.67 -18.99 -0.81
CA ARG A 334 10.96 -18.95 -1.50
C ARG A 334 11.61 -20.33 -1.55
N ASP A 335 11.61 -21.06 -0.44
CA ASP A 335 12.22 -22.39 -0.35
C ASP A 335 11.44 -23.44 -1.18
N ARG A 336 10.13 -23.23 -1.39
CA ARG A 336 9.31 -23.96 -2.38
C ARG A 336 9.51 -23.50 -3.82
N GLN A 337 10.29 -22.45 -4.07
CA GLN A 337 10.44 -21.82 -5.39
C GLN A 337 9.12 -21.35 -5.99
N HIS A 338 8.19 -20.89 -5.15
CA HIS A 338 6.89 -20.37 -5.59
C HIS A 338 7.06 -19.17 -6.52
N ASP A 339 6.23 -19.09 -7.56
CA ASP A 339 6.29 -18.00 -8.53
C ASP A 339 6.02 -16.65 -7.85
N ARG A 340 6.98 -15.72 -7.93
CA ARG A 340 6.85 -14.37 -7.36
C ARG A 340 5.66 -13.60 -7.93
N LYS A 341 5.20 -13.92 -9.14
CA LYS A 341 4.01 -13.31 -9.76
C LYS A 341 2.69 -13.88 -9.23
N ARG A 342 2.74 -14.98 -8.47
CA ARG A 342 1.58 -15.67 -7.88
C ARG A 342 1.54 -15.53 -6.36
N MET A 343 2.10 -14.45 -5.83
CA MET A 343 1.98 -14.16 -4.41
C MET A 343 1.90 -12.67 -4.13
N TYR A 344 1.17 -12.33 -3.08
CA TYR A 344 1.22 -11.06 -2.39
C TYR A 344 1.38 -11.38 -0.90
N VAL A 345 2.53 -11.03 -0.32
CA VAL A 345 2.82 -11.32 1.09
C VAL A 345 3.33 -10.05 1.73
N ALA A 346 2.54 -9.42 2.59
CA ALA A 346 2.80 -8.09 3.12
C ALA A 346 2.59 -8.01 4.64
N SER A 347 3.50 -7.32 5.33
CA SER A 347 3.36 -7.00 6.75
C SER A 347 2.43 -5.80 6.90
N TYR A 348 1.33 -5.94 7.64
CA TYR A 348 0.40 -4.83 7.90
C TYR A 348 0.70 -4.13 9.22
N TRP A 349 1.31 -4.84 10.17
CA TRP A 349 1.66 -4.31 11.49
C TRP A 349 2.82 -5.09 12.10
N GLU A 350 3.38 -4.58 13.20
CA GLU A 350 4.48 -5.16 13.95
C GLU A 350 4.16 -5.04 15.44
N ARG A 351 4.33 -6.13 16.21
CA ARG A 351 3.93 -6.16 17.64
C ARG A 351 4.65 -5.11 18.50
N ASP A 352 5.87 -4.75 18.14
CA ASP A 352 6.72 -3.84 18.91
C ASP A 352 6.67 -2.38 18.42
N HIS A 353 5.86 -2.08 17.40
CA HIS A 353 5.70 -0.74 16.84
C HIS A 353 4.20 -0.43 16.63
N ALA A 354 3.62 0.33 17.55
CA ALA A 354 2.23 0.80 17.51
C ALA A 354 2.04 2.03 16.58
#